data_AF-A0A942C8C7-F1
#
_entry.id   AF-A0A942C8C7-F1
#
_cell.length_a   1.000
_cell.length_b   1.000
_cell.length_c   1.000
_cell.angle_alpha   90.00
_cell.angle_beta   90.00
_cell.angle_gamma   90.00
#
_symmetry.space_group_name_H-M   'P 1'
#
loop_
_entity.id
_entity.type
_entity.pdbx_description
1 polymer ?
#
loop_
_entity_poly.entity_id
_entity_poly.type
_entity_poly.pdbx_seq_one_letter_code
_entity_poly.pdbx_strand_id
1 'polypeptide(L)'
;MNTLAITNSSHPKIQEIKTPTNLPGEAINDLINTIQAAYLLLTFSGSQITLGARTLERLVQVAEDTGATLVYSDFRESNEQGEISDHPLIDYQLGSIRDNFDFGSVLLLSRNAALAALDKHGAVPGDLQWGGLYDLRLKLSIEGEILRIPEPLYTRSILDARRSGEKIFDYVDPRNRDYQIEMEQIATAHLKRIGAYLEPEFAAVPATTEIFPVHASVIIPVRNREKTIGDAVRSVLSQRTDFDFNVIVVDNHSTDGTTEVLENLATEDSRVIHLIPTRTDYGIGGCWNEGVYSARCGRYAVQLDSDDIYTNERTLAKMVEAFENGKYAMVIGSYTTVDFDLSELPPGLIDHKEWTRDNGRNNALRINGLGAPRAFDVSILRQIGLPNVSYGEDYALALRISREYEIGRVYESVYFARRWSGNSDSALPLPTMNRYDTYKDRIRTWEIQARQRKNAR
;
A
#
# COMPACT_ATOMS: atom_id res chain seq x y z
N MET A 1 17.16 -17.28 -11.79
CA MET A 1 17.72 -16.83 -10.50
C MET A 1 18.97 -17.65 -10.27
N ASN A 2 20.05 -17.06 -9.76
CA ASN A 2 21.26 -17.82 -9.39
C ASN A 2 21.36 -17.82 -7.86
N THR A 3 21.56 -18.99 -7.27
CA THR A 3 21.78 -19.13 -5.82
C THR A 3 23.24 -19.49 -5.61
N LEU A 4 23.93 -18.77 -4.74
CA LEU A 4 25.34 -18.98 -4.43
C LEU A 4 25.46 -19.37 -2.95
N ALA A 5 25.98 -20.56 -2.65
CA ALA A 5 26.28 -20.99 -1.28
C ALA A 5 27.67 -20.47 -0.86
N ILE A 6 27.77 -19.86 0.33
CA ILE A 6 28.97 -19.20 0.84
C ILE A 6 29.44 -19.82 2.15
N THR A 7 30.63 -20.41 2.14
CA THR A 7 31.10 -21.32 3.21
C THR A 7 31.91 -20.68 4.33
N ASN A 8 32.59 -19.53 4.15
CA ASN A 8 33.44 -18.92 5.19
C ASN A 8 33.76 -17.42 4.94
N SER A 9 34.06 -16.66 6.01
CA SER A 9 34.24 -15.19 6.05
C SER A 9 35.61 -14.68 5.57
N SER A 10 36.67 -15.49 5.64
CA SER A 10 38.02 -15.08 5.25
C SER A 10 38.32 -15.24 3.75
N HIS A 11 37.68 -16.22 3.10
CA HIS A 11 37.72 -16.46 1.65
C HIS A 11 36.43 -17.19 1.22
N PRO A 12 35.38 -16.46 0.82
CA PRO A 12 34.09 -17.08 0.48
C PRO A 12 34.24 -18.00 -0.74
N LYS A 13 34.19 -19.33 -0.52
CA LYS A 13 34.03 -20.29 -1.62
C LYS A 13 32.58 -20.28 -2.04
N ILE A 14 32.35 -20.00 -3.31
CA ILE A 14 31.05 -19.92 -3.95
C ILE A 14 30.74 -21.26 -4.62
N GLN A 15 29.63 -21.87 -4.25
CA GLN A 15 29.04 -22.96 -5.03
C GLN A 15 27.73 -22.46 -5.64
N GLU A 16 27.65 -22.48 -6.97
CA GLU A 16 26.42 -22.16 -7.67
C GLU A 16 25.42 -23.32 -7.56
N ILE A 17 24.19 -22.98 -7.18
CA ILE A 17 23.07 -23.89 -7.01
C ILE A 17 21.96 -23.41 -7.93
N LYS A 18 21.51 -24.30 -8.82
CA LYS A 18 20.35 -24.05 -9.65
C LYS A 18 19.09 -24.24 -8.82
N THR A 19 18.33 -23.16 -8.65
CA THR A 19 17.01 -23.19 -8.03
C THR A 19 15.93 -22.81 -9.05
N PRO A 20 14.70 -23.33 -8.91
CA PRO A 20 13.57 -22.85 -9.71
C PRO A 20 13.40 -21.33 -9.50
N THR A 21 13.12 -20.60 -10.58
CA THR A 21 12.98 -19.14 -10.53
C THR A 21 11.82 -18.69 -9.62
N ASN A 22 10.79 -19.52 -9.47
CA ASN A 22 9.62 -19.29 -8.63
C ASN A 22 9.81 -19.70 -7.16
N LEU A 23 10.95 -20.32 -6.79
CA LEU A 23 11.26 -20.73 -5.40
C LEU A 23 10.06 -21.34 -4.62
N PRO A 24 9.51 -22.47 -5.08
CA PRO A 24 8.43 -23.15 -4.38
C PRO A 24 8.87 -23.62 -2.99
N GLY A 25 7.90 -23.93 -2.13
CA GLY A 25 8.16 -24.26 -0.73
C GLY A 25 9.08 -25.46 -0.53
N GLU A 26 8.87 -26.55 -1.30
CA GLU A 26 9.77 -27.72 -1.29
C GLU A 26 11.21 -27.34 -1.64
N ALA A 27 11.40 -26.54 -2.70
CA ALA A 27 12.73 -26.13 -3.12
C ALA A 27 13.46 -25.31 -2.04
N ILE A 28 12.75 -24.47 -1.29
CA ILE A 28 13.32 -23.73 -0.17
C ILE A 28 13.72 -24.67 0.97
N ASN A 29 12.86 -25.60 1.37
CA ASN A 29 13.19 -26.56 2.41
C ASN A 29 14.40 -27.42 2.03
N ASP A 30 14.43 -27.93 0.80
CA ASP A 30 15.55 -28.72 0.29
C ASP A 30 16.85 -27.91 0.26
N LEU A 31 16.78 -26.66 -0.20
CA LEU A 31 17.91 -25.74 -0.22
C LEU A 31 18.52 -25.54 1.18
N ILE A 32 17.68 -25.22 2.17
CA ILE A 32 18.15 -24.99 3.55
C ILE A 32 18.72 -26.27 4.16
N ASN A 33 18.09 -27.42 3.93
CA ASN A 33 18.50 -28.69 4.55
C ASN A 33 19.77 -29.29 3.92
N THR A 34 19.95 -29.16 2.61
CA THR A 34 21.03 -29.86 1.88
C THR A 34 22.38 -29.13 1.91
N ILE A 35 22.35 -27.80 1.97
CA ILE A 35 23.58 -27.00 1.84
C ILE A 35 24.38 -27.05 3.15
N GLN A 36 25.71 -27.09 3.06
CA GLN A 36 26.60 -27.07 4.24
C GLN A 36 27.17 -25.67 4.55
N ALA A 37 27.03 -24.73 3.62
CA ALA A 37 27.46 -23.35 3.77
C ALA A 37 26.70 -22.63 4.90
N ALA A 38 27.41 -21.75 5.63
CA ALA A 38 26.82 -20.95 6.70
C ALA A 38 25.82 -19.90 6.16
N TYR A 39 26.07 -19.40 4.96
CA TYR A 39 25.24 -18.38 4.32
C TYR A 39 24.83 -18.77 2.91
N LEU A 40 23.65 -18.29 2.52
CA LEU A 40 23.11 -18.38 1.16
C LEU A 40 22.98 -16.98 0.58
N LEU A 41 23.61 -16.76 -0.58
CA LEU A 41 23.43 -15.55 -1.36
C LEU A 41 22.44 -15.82 -2.49
N LEU A 42 21.29 -15.17 -2.43
CA LEU A 42 20.28 -15.22 -3.48
C LEU A 42 20.50 -14.04 -4.43
N THR A 43 20.53 -14.34 -5.74
CA THR A 43 20.57 -13.32 -6.78
C THR A 43 19.38 -13.47 -7.73
N PHE A 44 18.51 -12.47 -7.72
CA PHE A 44 17.25 -12.51 -8.46
C PHE A 44 17.52 -12.36 -9.97
N SER A 45 16.88 -13.20 -10.81
CA SER A 45 17.05 -13.14 -12.27
C SER A 45 16.33 -11.94 -12.89
N GLY A 46 16.90 -11.41 -13.99
CA GLY A 46 16.34 -10.29 -14.75
C GLY A 46 17.31 -9.11 -14.92
N SER A 47 18.49 -9.19 -14.31
CA SER A 47 19.52 -8.15 -14.39
C SER A 47 20.91 -8.75 -14.35
N GLN A 48 21.87 -8.10 -15.01
CA GLN A 48 23.28 -8.40 -14.79
C GLN A 48 23.73 -7.77 -13.47
N ILE A 49 24.32 -8.57 -12.59
CA ILE A 49 24.81 -8.12 -11.29
C ILE A 49 26.33 -8.12 -11.33
N THR A 50 26.92 -6.95 -11.07
CA THR A 50 28.36 -6.79 -10.89
C THR A 50 28.63 -6.48 -9.42
N LEU A 51 29.21 -7.44 -8.70
CA LEU A 51 29.60 -7.23 -7.29
C LEU A 51 30.81 -6.30 -7.20
N GLY A 52 30.79 -5.37 -6.26
CA GLY A 52 31.96 -4.55 -5.93
C GLY A 52 33.08 -5.36 -5.25
N ALA A 53 34.27 -4.76 -5.16
CA ALA A 53 35.38 -5.35 -4.43
C ALA A 53 34.98 -5.58 -2.96
N ARG A 54 35.18 -6.80 -2.46
CA ARG A 54 34.85 -7.23 -1.09
C ARG A 54 33.36 -7.21 -0.70
N THR A 55 32.44 -7.22 -1.66
CA THR A 55 30.99 -7.22 -1.41
C THR A 55 30.55 -8.39 -0.54
N LEU A 56 31.02 -9.60 -0.85
CA LEU A 56 30.62 -10.80 -0.13
C LEU A 56 31.16 -10.79 1.30
N GLU A 57 32.41 -10.38 1.47
CA GLU A 57 33.05 -10.20 2.77
C GLU A 57 32.31 -9.16 3.59
N ARG A 58 31.85 -8.07 2.97
CA ARG A 58 31.08 -7.03 3.67
C ARG A 58 29.70 -7.53 4.12
N LEU A 59 28.97 -8.22 3.25
CA LEU A 59 27.67 -8.83 3.58
C LEU A 59 27.80 -9.86 4.71
N VAL A 60 28.78 -10.75 4.61
CA VAL A 60 29.05 -11.78 5.64
C VAL A 60 29.50 -11.15 6.96
N GLN A 61 30.43 -10.18 6.91
CA GLN A 61 30.91 -9.48 8.10
C GLN A 61 29.73 -8.86 8.87
N VAL A 62 28.86 -8.11 8.18
CA VAL A 62 27.71 -7.48 8.84
C VAL A 62 26.76 -8.53 9.41
N ALA A 63 26.51 -9.63 8.69
CA ALA A 63 25.66 -10.71 9.19
C ALA A 63 26.25 -11.38 10.45
N GLU A 64 27.57 -11.60 10.50
CA GLU A 64 28.28 -12.18 11.64
C GLU A 64 28.30 -11.21 12.84
N ASP A 65 28.67 -9.94 12.63
CA ASP A 65 28.82 -8.93 13.68
C ASP A 65 27.48 -8.59 14.36
N THR A 66 26.37 -8.71 13.63
CA THR A 66 25.03 -8.35 14.13
C THR A 66 24.17 -9.56 14.52
N GLY A 67 24.52 -10.75 14.03
CA GLY A 67 23.64 -11.92 14.12
C GLY A 67 22.37 -11.81 13.27
N ALA A 68 22.34 -10.91 12.27
CA ALA A 68 21.18 -10.73 11.40
C ALA A 68 20.81 -12.04 10.68
N THR A 69 19.50 -12.29 10.62
CA THR A 69 18.94 -13.48 9.97
C THR A 69 19.02 -13.37 8.44
N LEU A 70 18.95 -12.13 7.95
CA LEU A 70 18.94 -11.78 6.53
C LEU A 70 19.53 -10.38 6.35
N VAL A 71 20.38 -10.22 5.34
CA VAL A 71 21.08 -8.97 5.04
C VAL A 71 20.91 -8.62 3.58
N TYR A 72 20.66 -7.35 3.30
CA TYR A 72 20.59 -6.76 1.96
C TYR A 72 21.27 -5.40 1.95
N SER A 73 21.52 -4.83 0.78
CA SER A 73 22.22 -3.57 0.67
C SER A 73 21.59 -2.63 -0.35
N ASP A 74 21.90 -1.35 -0.22
CA ASP A 74 21.77 -0.42 -1.33
C ASP A 74 22.60 -0.92 -2.52
N PHE A 75 22.31 -0.39 -3.70
CA PHE A 75 23.01 -0.76 -4.91
C PHE A 75 23.08 0.40 -5.88
N ARG A 76 23.84 0.22 -6.95
CA ARG A 76 23.88 1.12 -8.09
C ARG A 76 23.07 0.55 -9.23
N GLU A 77 22.31 1.40 -9.90
CA GLU A 77 21.61 1.04 -11.12
C GLU A 77 22.32 1.62 -12.33
N SER A 78 22.58 0.76 -13.31
CA SER A 78 23.11 1.16 -14.62
C SER A 78 21.97 1.15 -15.64
N ASN A 79 21.71 2.31 -16.24
CA ASN A 79 20.70 2.45 -17.29
C ASN A 79 21.21 1.92 -18.65
N GLU A 80 20.34 1.92 -19.67
CA GLU A 80 20.69 1.45 -21.02
C GLU A 80 21.81 2.27 -21.68
N GLN A 81 22.01 3.53 -21.27
CA GLN A 81 23.12 4.37 -21.73
C GLN A 81 24.44 4.12 -20.96
N GLY A 82 24.43 3.22 -19.97
CA GLY A 82 25.59 2.93 -19.12
C GLY A 82 25.83 3.96 -18.02
N GLU A 83 24.93 4.92 -17.82
CA GLU A 83 25.01 5.86 -16.69
C GLU A 83 24.66 5.13 -15.41
N ILE A 84 25.39 5.45 -14.33
CA ILE A 84 25.26 4.78 -13.04
C ILE A 84 24.69 5.77 -12.02
N SER A 85 23.67 5.34 -11.30
CA SER A 85 23.07 6.12 -10.19
C SER A 85 22.92 5.27 -8.94
N ASP A 86 23.01 5.90 -7.77
CA ASP A 86 22.77 5.21 -6.50
C ASP A 86 21.27 4.94 -6.31
N HIS A 87 20.95 3.73 -5.85
CA HIS A 87 19.61 3.26 -5.55
C HIS A 87 19.52 2.87 -4.07
N PRO A 88 19.23 3.83 -3.17
CA PRO A 88 18.97 3.52 -1.77
C PRO A 88 17.67 2.72 -1.61
N LEU A 89 17.67 1.76 -0.69
CA LEU A 89 16.50 1.01 -0.27
C LEU A 89 15.89 1.62 1.01
N ILE A 90 14.95 0.91 1.64
CA ILE A 90 14.38 1.27 2.94
C ILE A 90 14.70 0.19 3.98
N ASP A 91 14.69 0.56 5.25
CA ASP A 91 14.95 -0.38 6.35
C ASP A 91 13.75 -1.32 6.58
N TYR A 92 14.03 -2.56 6.95
CA TYR A 92 13.01 -3.53 7.29
C TYR A 92 12.45 -3.27 8.69
N GLN A 93 11.13 -3.40 8.83
CA GLN A 93 10.43 -3.20 10.10
C GLN A 93 9.28 -4.19 10.24
N LEU A 94 8.68 -4.28 11.44
CA LEU A 94 7.59 -5.22 11.74
C LEU A 94 6.44 -5.15 10.72
N GLY A 95 6.12 -3.95 10.25
CA GLY A 95 5.07 -3.71 9.25
C GLY A 95 5.51 -3.90 7.79
N SER A 96 6.78 -4.18 7.52
CA SER A 96 7.29 -4.50 6.17
C SER A 96 6.87 -5.91 5.75
N ILE A 97 5.60 -6.27 5.87
CA ILE A 97 5.11 -7.63 5.59
C ILE A 97 4.70 -7.82 4.14
N ARG A 98 4.72 -6.77 3.30
CA ARG A 98 4.29 -6.85 1.91
C ARG A 98 5.11 -7.88 1.13
N ASP A 99 4.47 -8.65 0.27
CA ASP A 99 5.16 -9.59 -0.61
C ASP A 99 6.07 -8.89 -1.63
N ASN A 100 5.79 -7.61 -1.93
CA ASN A 100 6.57 -6.77 -2.84
C ASN A 100 7.61 -5.85 -2.17
N PHE A 101 8.04 -6.13 -0.92
CA PHE A 101 9.13 -5.35 -0.30
C PHE A 101 10.42 -5.46 -1.12
N ASP A 102 11.05 -4.33 -1.44
CA ASP A 102 12.25 -4.28 -2.28
C ASP A 102 13.51 -4.52 -1.46
N PHE A 103 14.11 -5.70 -1.63
CA PHE A 103 15.42 -6.06 -1.08
C PHE A 103 16.58 -5.77 -2.03
N GLY A 104 16.29 -5.21 -3.20
CA GLY A 104 17.22 -5.19 -4.33
C GLY A 104 17.32 -6.57 -4.98
N SER A 105 18.48 -6.86 -5.56
CA SER A 105 18.74 -8.06 -6.37
C SER A 105 19.74 -9.01 -5.74
N VAL A 106 20.28 -8.68 -4.57
CA VAL A 106 21.24 -9.50 -3.81
C VAL A 106 20.77 -9.60 -2.37
N LEU A 107 20.61 -10.83 -1.88
CA LEU A 107 20.14 -11.13 -0.53
C LEU A 107 21.05 -12.17 0.13
N LEU A 108 21.58 -11.88 1.31
CA LEU A 108 22.34 -12.85 2.10
C LEU A 108 21.47 -13.39 3.23
N LEU A 109 21.33 -14.70 3.35
CA LEU A 109 20.52 -15.38 4.36
C LEU A 109 21.40 -16.27 5.23
N SER A 110 21.21 -16.20 6.55
CA SER A 110 21.87 -17.08 7.50
C SER A 110 21.17 -18.44 7.51
N ARG A 111 21.91 -19.50 7.14
CA ARG A 111 21.36 -20.86 7.12
C ARG A 111 20.97 -21.33 8.52
N ASN A 112 21.78 -21.01 9.52
CA ASN A 112 21.49 -21.40 10.91
C ASN A 112 20.22 -20.72 11.42
N ALA A 113 20.02 -19.44 11.09
CA ALA A 113 18.78 -18.73 11.42
C ALA A 113 17.58 -19.34 10.69
N ALA A 114 17.73 -19.72 9.41
CA ALA A 114 16.68 -20.39 8.67
C ALA A 114 16.31 -21.75 9.26
N LEU A 115 17.29 -22.58 9.62
CA LEU A 115 17.02 -23.85 10.31
C LEU A 115 16.27 -23.63 11.63
N ALA A 116 16.72 -22.68 12.46
CA ALA A 116 16.05 -22.36 13.72
C ALA A 116 14.61 -21.85 13.50
N ALA A 117 14.41 -20.98 12.51
CA ALA A 117 13.10 -20.45 12.16
C ALA A 117 12.14 -21.54 11.66
N LEU A 118 12.63 -22.49 10.85
CA LEU A 118 11.84 -23.61 10.34
C LEU A 118 11.54 -24.65 11.43
N ASP A 119 12.45 -24.89 12.37
CA ASP A 119 12.22 -25.76 13.52
C ASP A 119 11.13 -25.19 14.44
N LYS A 120 11.19 -23.90 14.74
CA LYS A 120 10.27 -23.23 15.67
C LYS A 120 8.92 -22.86 15.06
N HIS A 121 8.89 -22.50 13.78
CA HIS A 121 7.68 -22.01 13.10
C HIS A 121 7.14 -22.95 12.01
N GLY A 122 7.72 -24.14 11.91
CA GLY A 122 7.39 -25.15 10.91
C GLY A 122 8.11 -24.94 9.58
N ALA A 123 8.23 -26.03 8.81
CA ALA A 123 8.75 -26.02 7.45
C ALA A 123 7.96 -25.05 6.55
N VAL A 124 8.56 -24.59 5.46
CA VAL A 124 7.82 -23.88 4.42
C VAL A 124 6.78 -24.85 3.84
N PRO A 125 5.49 -24.49 3.70
CA PRO A 125 4.50 -25.41 3.15
C PRO A 125 4.89 -25.88 1.74
N GLY A 126 4.91 -27.20 1.50
CA GLY A 126 5.44 -27.78 0.27
C GLY A 126 4.58 -27.51 -0.98
N ASP A 127 3.31 -27.19 -0.78
CA ASP A 127 2.34 -26.86 -1.83
C ASP A 127 2.50 -25.44 -2.39
N LEU A 128 3.28 -24.56 -1.73
CA LEU A 128 3.54 -23.21 -2.23
C LEU A 128 4.30 -23.25 -3.56
N GLN A 129 3.75 -22.59 -4.58
CA GLN A 129 4.33 -22.51 -5.92
C GLN A 129 5.23 -21.29 -6.12
N TRP A 130 5.01 -20.20 -5.39
CA TRP A 130 5.69 -18.92 -5.60
C TRP A 130 6.25 -18.30 -4.30
N GLY A 131 5.58 -18.53 -3.18
CA GLY A 131 5.76 -17.79 -1.93
C GLY A 131 6.74 -18.43 -0.95
N GLY A 132 7.55 -19.40 -1.38
CA GLY A 132 8.46 -20.10 -0.47
C GLY A 132 9.45 -19.16 0.22
N LEU A 133 10.07 -18.25 -0.53
CA LEU A 133 10.96 -17.23 0.03
C LEU A 133 10.22 -16.21 0.90
N TYR A 134 8.98 -15.88 0.54
CA TYR A 134 8.16 -14.94 1.30
C TYR A 134 7.80 -15.51 2.69
N ASP A 135 7.37 -16.78 2.76
CA ASP A 135 7.10 -17.44 4.04
C ASP A 135 8.37 -17.56 4.91
N LEU A 136 9.49 -18.01 4.32
CA LEU A 136 10.76 -18.11 5.03
C LEU A 136 11.22 -16.76 5.59
N ARG A 137 11.20 -15.70 4.76
CA ARG A 137 11.51 -14.32 5.19
C ARG A 137 10.67 -13.91 6.40
N LEU A 138 9.36 -14.15 6.36
CA LEU A 138 8.47 -13.79 7.45
C LEU A 138 8.77 -14.58 8.73
N LYS A 139 9.21 -15.84 8.64
CA LYS A 139 9.68 -16.62 9.80
C LYS A 139 11.02 -16.09 10.34
N LEU A 140 11.96 -15.76 9.45
CA LEU A 140 13.26 -15.16 9.83
C LEU A 140 13.06 -13.83 10.56
N SER A 141 12.11 -13.00 10.12
CA SER A 141 11.80 -11.72 10.77
C SER A 141 11.27 -11.85 12.22
N ILE A 142 10.84 -13.05 12.62
CA ILE A 142 10.44 -13.35 14.01
C ILE A 142 11.66 -13.78 14.84
N GLU A 143 12.60 -14.49 14.23
CA GLU A 143 13.78 -15.03 14.93
C GLU A 143 14.90 -14.01 15.14
N GLY A 144 14.98 -12.98 14.30
CA GLY A 144 15.95 -11.92 14.49
C GLY A 144 15.85 -10.82 13.44
N GLU A 145 16.85 -9.95 13.43
CA GLU A 145 16.82 -8.77 12.58
C GLU A 145 17.02 -9.12 11.10
N ILE A 146 16.29 -8.39 10.25
CA ILE A 146 16.53 -8.29 8.82
C ILE A 146 17.16 -6.92 8.60
N LEU A 147 18.40 -6.89 8.12
CA LEU A 147 19.23 -5.70 8.20
C LEU A 147 19.62 -5.17 6.81
N ARG A 148 19.44 -3.87 6.63
CA ARG A 148 19.92 -3.13 5.46
C ARG A 148 21.32 -2.59 5.72
N ILE A 149 22.22 -2.80 4.77
CA ILE A 149 23.49 -2.08 4.67
C ILE A 149 23.27 -0.86 3.75
N PRO A 150 23.32 0.38 4.26
CA PRO A 150 23.14 1.59 3.46
C PRO A 150 24.41 1.94 2.66
N GLU A 151 24.98 0.95 1.99
CA GLU A 151 26.18 1.03 1.17
C GLU A 151 25.86 0.42 -0.21
N PRO A 152 26.18 1.09 -1.34
CA PRO A 152 25.95 0.53 -2.66
C PRO A 152 26.97 -0.55 -2.99
N LEU A 153 26.70 -1.79 -2.56
CA LEU A 153 27.68 -2.89 -2.64
C LEU A 153 27.76 -3.57 -4.01
N TYR A 154 26.75 -3.43 -4.87
CA TYR A 154 26.78 -4.00 -6.22
C TYR A 154 26.14 -3.06 -7.24
N THR A 155 26.42 -3.31 -8.52
CA THR A 155 25.76 -2.64 -9.64
C THR A 155 24.81 -3.60 -10.33
N ARG A 156 23.58 -3.16 -10.57
CA ARG A 156 22.54 -3.83 -11.33
C ARG A 156 22.40 -3.17 -12.69
N SER A 157 22.54 -3.95 -13.77
CA SER A 157 22.22 -3.52 -15.13
C SER A 157 20.88 -4.12 -15.54
N ILE A 158 19.90 -3.27 -15.83
CA ILE A 158 18.57 -3.70 -16.28
C ILE A 158 18.69 -4.26 -17.70
N LEU A 159 18.31 -5.52 -17.90
CA LEU A 159 18.24 -6.13 -19.23
C LEU A 159 16.86 -5.95 -19.91
N ASP A 160 15.86 -5.45 -19.18
CA ASP A 160 14.48 -5.31 -19.67
C ASP A 160 13.75 -4.14 -18.95
N ALA A 161 13.47 -3.08 -19.69
CA ALA A 161 12.95 -1.78 -19.24
C ALA A 161 11.44 -1.77 -18.93
N ARG A 162 10.94 -2.75 -18.17
CA ARG A 162 9.55 -2.67 -17.69
C ARG A 162 9.42 -1.57 -16.62
N ARG A 163 8.61 -0.56 -16.93
CA ARG A 163 8.40 0.63 -16.11
C ARG A 163 7.83 0.25 -14.74
N SER A 164 8.39 0.82 -13.67
CA SER A 164 7.98 0.59 -12.27
C SER A 164 6.50 0.92 -11.99
N GLY A 165 5.88 1.80 -12.80
CA GLY A 165 4.50 2.23 -12.66
C GLY A 165 3.44 1.16 -12.97
N GLU A 166 3.77 0.11 -13.74
CA GLU A 166 2.83 -1.00 -14.02
C GLU A 166 2.68 -1.94 -12.81
N LYS A 167 3.69 -2.01 -11.93
CA LYS A 167 3.76 -2.97 -10.82
C LYS A 167 2.86 -2.66 -9.62
N ILE A 168 2.36 -1.42 -9.53
CA ILE A 168 1.57 -0.96 -8.38
C ILE A 168 0.22 -1.69 -8.31
N PHE A 169 -0.25 -2.24 -9.44
CA PHE A 169 -1.54 -2.93 -9.55
C PHE A 169 -1.39 -4.39 -10.00
N ASP A 170 -0.19 -4.97 -9.96
CA ASP A 170 0.00 -6.38 -10.35
C ASP A 170 -0.83 -7.36 -9.49
N TYR A 171 -1.25 -6.93 -8.29
CA TYR A 171 -2.10 -7.71 -7.39
C TYR A 171 -3.60 -7.72 -7.74
N VAL A 172 -4.05 -6.83 -8.62
CA VAL A 172 -5.43 -6.84 -9.14
C VAL A 172 -5.52 -7.49 -10.52
N ASP A 173 -4.39 -7.91 -11.11
CA ASP A 173 -4.38 -8.64 -12.37
C ASP A 173 -5.02 -10.04 -12.20
N PRO A 174 -6.12 -10.35 -12.92
CA PRO A 174 -6.76 -11.67 -12.86
C PRO A 174 -5.82 -12.83 -13.22
N ARG A 175 -4.77 -12.58 -14.03
CA ARG A 175 -3.76 -13.59 -14.41
C ARG A 175 -2.85 -13.98 -13.26
N ASN A 176 -2.83 -13.19 -12.17
CA ASN A 176 -2.05 -13.43 -10.97
C ASN A 176 -2.92 -13.91 -9.79
N ARG A 177 -4.19 -14.29 -10.01
CA ARG A 177 -5.12 -14.59 -8.91
C ARG A 177 -4.62 -15.70 -7.98
N ASP A 178 -4.10 -16.79 -8.52
CA ASP A 178 -3.58 -17.91 -7.70
C ASP A 178 -2.37 -17.47 -6.88
N TYR A 179 -1.45 -16.69 -7.48
CA TYR A 179 -0.34 -16.07 -6.78
C TYR A 179 -0.84 -15.17 -5.64
N GLN A 180 -1.86 -14.35 -5.87
CA GLN A 180 -2.41 -13.45 -4.86
C GLN A 180 -3.06 -14.19 -3.69
N ILE A 181 -3.79 -15.28 -3.97
CA ILE A 181 -4.35 -16.16 -2.94
C ILE A 181 -3.23 -16.76 -2.10
N GLU A 182 -2.16 -17.25 -2.73
CA GLU A 182 -1.01 -17.82 -2.03
C GLU A 182 -0.30 -16.78 -1.14
N MET A 183 -0.04 -15.57 -1.64
CA MET A 183 0.57 -14.50 -0.84
C MET A 183 -0.31 -14.07 0.34
N GLU A 184 -1.63 -14.01 0.13
CA GLU A 184 -2.59 -13.72 1.21
C GLU A 184 -2.56 -14.80 2.30
N GLN A 185 -2.51 -16.08 1.93
CA GLN A 185 -2.42 -17.19 2.88
C GLN A 185 -1.15 -17.09 3.72
N ILE A 186 0.00 -16.80 3.10
CA ILE A 186 1.29 -16.64 3.79
C ILE A 186 1.25 -15.46 4.76
N ALA A 187 0.77 -14.30 4.32
CA ALA A 187 0.64 -13.12 5.18
C ALA A 187 -0.29 -13.39 6.36
N THR A 188 -1.41 -14.08 6.11
CA THR A 188 -2.38 -14.46 7.15
C THR A 188 -1.76 -15.40 8.17
N ALA A 189 -1.02 -16.42 7.72
CA ALA A 189 -0.30 -17.34 8.59
C ALA A 189 0.75 -16.62 9.44
N HIS A 190 1.45 -15.63 8.88
CA HIS A 190 2.39 -14.80 9.63
C HIS A 190 1.70 -13.95 10.69
N LEU A 191 0.59 -13.27 10.36
CA LEU A 191 -0.19 -12.50 11.33
C LEU A 191 -0.68 -13.36 12.49
N LYS A 192 -1.06 -14.62 12.23
CA LYS A 192 -1.41 -15.60 13.28
C LYS A 192 -0.20 -15.91 14.16
N ARG A 193 0.96 -16.21 13.56
CA ARG A 193 2.22 -16.50 14.28
C ARG A 193 2.64 -15.38 15.22
N ILE A 194 2.46 -14.12 14.82
CA ILE A 194 2.85 -12.95 15.63
C ILE A 194 1.72 -12.43 16.52
N GLY A 195 0.57 -13.11 16.60
CA GLY A 195 -0.56 -12.69 17.44
C GLY A 195 -1.28 -11.42 16.96
N ALA A 196 -1.15 -11.04 15.69
CA ALA A 196 -1.76 -9.86 15.09
C ALA A 196 -2.95 -10.17 14.16
N TYR A 197 -3.30 -11.44 13.98
CA TYR A 197 -4.48 -11.86 13.24
C TYR A 197 -5.76 -11.40 13.96
N LEU A 198 -6.75 -10.97 13.19
CA LEU A 198 -8.07 -10.66 13.72
C LEU A 198 -9.11 -11.58 13.07
N GLU A 199 -9.86 -12.31 13.89
CA GLU A 199 -11.03 -13.13 13.49
C GLU A 199 -12.09 -12.29 12.77
N PRO A 200 -13.02 -12.81 11.97
CA PRO A 200 -14.02 -11.99 11.26
C PRO A 200 -15.18 -11.49 12.13
N GLU A 201 -14.83 -10.92 13.28
CA GLU A 201 -15.73 -10.33 14.28
C GLU A 201 -15.60 -8.81 14.28
N PHE A 202 -16.75 -8.14 14.21
CA PHE A 202 -16.85 -6.69 14.06
C PHE A 202 -17.81 -6.13 15.11
N ALA A 203 -17.44 -4.98 15.68
CA ALA A 203 -18.35 -4.21 16.50
C ALA A 203 -19.45 -3.59 15.63
N ALA A 204 -20.64 -3.42 16.21
CA ALA A 204 -21.68 -2.63 15.58
C ALA A 204 -21.29 -1.13 15.60
N VAL A 205 -21.58 -0.42 14.52
CA VAL A 205 -21.42 1.04 14.50
C VAL A 205 -22.42 1.67 15.48
N PRO A 206 -21.95 2.46 16.46
CA PRO A 206 -22.84 3.13 17.40
C PRO A 206 -23.83 4.06 16.68
N ALA A 207 -25.05 4.14 17.20
CA ALA A 207 -25.98 5.17 16.75
C ALA A 207 -25.44 6.55 17.13
N THR A 208 -25.42 7.47 16.17
CA THR A 208 -25.01 8.86 16.41
C THR A 208 -26.18 9.68 16.95
N THR A 209 -25.90 10.54 17.93
CA THR A 209 -26.81 11.60 18.39
C THR A 209 -26.50 12.95 17.75
N GLU A 210 -25.50 13.00 16.89
CA GLU A 210 -25.10 14.21 16.20
C GLU A 210 -26.14 14.59 15.13
N ILE A 211 -26.42 15.90 15.02
CA ILE A 211 -27.32 16.45 14.02
C ILE A 211 -26.48 16.98 12.86
N PHE A 212 -26.74 16.49 11.67
CA PHE A 212 -26.04 16.88 10.45
C PHE A 212 -26.91 17.80 9.59
N PRO A 213 -26.34 18.83 8.94
CA PRO A 213 -27.09 19.76 8.09
C PRO A 213 -27.58 19.14 6.78
N VAL A 214 -26.91 18.08 6.31
CA VAL A 214 -27.25 17.30 5.12
C VAL A 214 -26.92 15.82 5.37
N HIS A 215 -27.45 14.93 4.56
CA HIS A 215 -27.22 13.48 4.74
C HIS A 215 -25.82 13.06 4.26
N ALA A 216 -25.32 13.67 3.19
CA ALA A 216 -23.98 13.41 2.69
C ALA A 216 -23.23 14.68 2.27
N SER A 217 -21.91 14.65 2.42
CA SER A 217 -20.98 15.63 1.88
C SER A 217 -19.95 14.93 1.01
N VAL A 218 -19.75 15.41 -0.22
CA VAL A 218 -18.56 15.04 -0.99
C VAL A 218 -17.42 15.96 -0.58
N ILE A 219 -16.28 15.40 -0.17
CA ILE A 219 -15.11 16.17 0.26
C ILE A 219 -14.04 16.10 -0.83
N ILE A 220 -13.59 17.26 -1.29
CA ILE A 220 -12.58 17.42 -2.34
C ILE A 220 -11.43 18.30 -1.83
N PRO A 221 -10.34 17.72 -1.32
CA PRO A 221 -9.09 18.45 -1.16
C PRO A 221 -8.56 18.88 -2.53
N VAL A 222 -8.17 20.15 -2.67
CA VAL A 222 -7.62 20.65 -3.93
C VAL A 222 -6.43 21.57 -3.70
N ARG A 223 -5.46 21.49 -4.61
CA ARG A 223 -4.40 22.48 -4.76
C ARG A 223 -3.94 22.52 -6.21
N ASN A 224 -4.07 23.67 -6.85
CA ASN A 224 -3.65 23.91 -8.22
C ASN A 224 -4.20 22.86 -9.21
N ARG A 225 -5.52 22.92 -9.45
CA ARG A 225 -6.28 22.03 -10.32
C ARG A 225 -7.29 22.79 -11.18
N GLU A 226 -6.94 23.98 -11.66
CA GLU A 226 -7.81 24.84 -12.47
C GLU A 226 -8.48 24.05 -13.61
N LYS A 227 -7.72 23.17 -14.27
CA LYS A 227 -8.16 22.40 -15.44
C LYS A 227 -9.14 21.27 -15.15
N THR A 228 -9.21 20.78 -13.92
CA THR A 228 -9.94 19.55 -13.60
C THR A 228 -11.01 19.72 -12.53
N ILE A 229 -10.85 20.69 -11.64
CA ILE A 229 -11.73 20.88 -10.48
C ILE A 229 -13.18 21.17 -10.89
N GLY A 230 -13.37 21.89 -12.00
CA GLY A 230 -14.69 22.19 -12.54
C GLY A 230 -15.48 20.92 -12.89
N ASP A 231 -14.83 19.96 -13.58
CA ASP A 231 -15.44 18.68 -13.93
C ASP A 231 -15.77 17.85 -12.69
N ALA A 232 -14.83 17.81 -11.73
CA ALA A 232 -15.00 17.07 -10.48
C ALA A 232 -16.25 17.56 -9.74
N VAL A 233 -16.35 18.87 -9.50
CA VAL A 233 -17.52 19.48 -8.82
C VAL A 233 -18.81 19.28 -9.62
N ARG A 234 -18.80 19.49 -10.94
CA ARG A 234 -20.00 19.28 -11.77
C ARG A 234 -20.46 17.82 -11.78
N SER A 235 -19.54 16.85 -11.69
CA SER A 235 -19.89 15.42 -11.55
C SER A 235 -20.59 15.10 -10.22
N VAL A 236 -20.31 15.87 -9.16
CA VAL A 236 -21.02 15.78 -7.88
C VAL A 236 -22.39 16.46 -7.96
N LEU A 237 -22.47 17.63 -8.59
CA LEU A 237 -23.73 18.38 -8.70
C LEU A 237 -24.78 17.67 -9.56
N SER A 238 -24.36 16.78 -10.46
CA SER A 238 -25.24 15.94 -11.29
C SER A 238 -25.82 14.72 -10.58
N GLN A 239 -25.37 14.43 -9.35
CA GLN A 239 -25.86 13.28 -8.59
C GLN A 239 -27.36 13.42 -8.27
N ARG A 240 -28.10 12.32 -8.43
CA ARG A 240 -29.53 12.21 -8.14
C ARG A 240 -29.75 11.36 -6.91
N THR A 241 -30.25 11.98 -5.86
CA THR A 241 -30.49 11.38 -4.54
C THR A 241 -31.89 11.75 -4.05
N ASP A 242 -32.42 10.97 -3.11
CA ASP A 242 -33.64 11.28 -2.35
C ASP A 242 -33.33 12.00 -1.00
N PHE A 243 -32.06 12.28 -0.76
CA PHE A 243 -31.54 13.00 0.41
C PHE A 243 -30.75 14.24 -0.01
N ASP A 244 -30.67 15.22 0.90
CA ASP A 244 -29.88 16.43 0.70
C ASP A 244 -28.37 16.14 0.80
N PHE A 245 -27.58 16.78 -0.05
CA PHE A 245 -26.13 16.72 -0.03
C PHE A 245 -25.47 18.04 -0.40
N ASN A 246 -24.19 18.17 -0.07
CA ASN A 246 -23.34 19.27 -0.52
C ASN A 246 -21.97 18.75 -1.01
N VAL A 247 -21.18 19.63 -1.61
CA VAL A 247 -19.78 19.38 -1.94
C VAL A 247 -18.92 20.40 -1.23
N ILE A 248 -18.00 19.91 -0.40
CA ILE A 248 -17.05 20.73 0.35
C ILE A 248 -15.70 20.62 -0.34
N VAL A 249 -15.31 21.69 -1.00
CA VAL A 249 -14.01 21.80 -1.67
C VAL A 249 -13.06 22.54 -0.74
N VAL A 250 -12.03 21.84 -0.27
CA VAL A 250 -11.02 22.38 0.64
C VAL A 250 -9.81 22.79 -0.18
N ASP A 251 -9.77 24.07 -0.53
CA ASP A 251 -8.74 24.69 -1.35
C ASP A 251 -7.53 25.07 -0.51
N ASN A 252 -6.46 24.29 -0.66
CA ASN A 252 -5.23 24.43 0.09
C ASN A 252 -4.31 25.49 -0.53
N HIS A 253 -4.84 26.71 -0.61
CA HIS A 253 -4.16 27.92 -1.07
C HIS A 253 -3.69 27.81 -2.53
N SER A 254 -4.61 27.49 -3.44
CA SER A 254 -4.31 27.45 -4.88
C SER A 254 -3.90 28.81 -5.44
N THR A 255 -3.10 28.78 -6.51
CA THR A 255 -2.50 29.97 -7.15
C THR A 255 -2.62 29.96 -8.68
N ASP A 256 -3.42 29.06 -9.25
CA ASP A 256 -3.45 28.77 -10.69
C ASP A 256 -4.82 29.03 -11.34
N GLY A 257 -5.75 29.73 -10.70
CA GLY A 257 -7.13 29.92 -11.20
C GLY A 257 -8.17 28.99 -10.56
N THR A 258 -7.74 27.98 -9.80
CA THR A 258 -8.64 27.03 -9.09
C THR A 258 -9.66 27.76 -8.21
N THR A 259 -9.22 28.75 -7.45
CA THR A 259 -10.03 29.53 -6.50
C THR A 259 -11.18 30.22 -7.23
N GLU A 260 -10.89 30.88 -8.35
CA GLU A 260 -11.85 31.61 -9.16
C GLU A 260 -12.89 30.68 -9.80
N VAL A 261 -12.48 29.49 -10.24
CA VAL A 261 -13.41 28.46 -10.73
C VAL A 261 -14.40 28.06 -9.63
N LEU A 262 -13.92 27.86 -8.40
CA LEU A 262 -14.74 27.45 -7.27
C LEU A 262 -15.70 28.55 -6.79
N GLU A 263 -15.26 29.80 -6.76
CA GLU A 263 -16.12 30.96 -6.42
C GLU A 263 -17.27 31.13 -7.40
N ASN A 264 -17.01 30.95 -8.70
CA ASN A 264 -18.04 31.00 -9.73
C ASN A 264 -19.06 29.85 -9.55
N LEU A 265 -18.59 28.62 -9.32
CA LEU A 265 -19.47 27.47 -9.08
C LEU A 265 -20.31 27.63 -7.80
N ALA A 266 -19.74 28.20 -6.73
CA ALA A 266 -20.47 28.48 -5.49
C ALA A 266 -21.52 29.59 -5.64
N THR A 267 -21.35 30.49 -6.60
CA THR A 267 -22.36 31.49 -6.96
C THR A 267 -23.50 30.86 -7.77
N GLU A 268 -23.18 29.88 -8.63
CA GLU A 268 -24.16 29.15 -9.46
C GLU A 268 -25.01 28.15 -8.65
N ASP A 269 -24.41 27.44 -7.68
CA ASP A 269 -25.08 26.39 -6.90
C ASP A 269 -24.68 26.44 -5.41
N SER A 270 -25.67 26.70 -4.55
CA SER A 270 -25.50 26.81 -3.09
C SER A 270 -25.01 25.53 -2.39
N ARG A 271 -25.02 24.38 -3.08
CA ARG A 271 -24.45 23.12 -2.59
C ARG A 271 -22.92 23.12 -2.61
N VAL A 272 -22.28 24.02 -3.34
CA VAL A 272 -20.81 24.12 -3.39
C VAL A 272 -20.30 24.98 -2.23
N ILE A 273 -19.51 24.36 -1.37
CA ILE A 273 -18.87 25.01 -0.21
C ILE A 273 -17.38 25.10 -0.49
N HIS A 274 -16.90 26.28 -0.86
CA HIS A 274 -15.48 26.55 -1.03
C HIS A 274 -14.89 26.98 0.31
N LEU A 275 -13.95 26.18 0.83
CA LEU A 275 -13.25 26.43 2.08
C LEU A 275 -11.77 26.63 1.81
N ILE A 276 -11.21 27.75 2.27
CA ILE A 276 -9.76 27.98 2.32
C ILE A 276 -9.34 27.89 3.78
N PRO A 277 -8.57 26.86 4.18
CA PRO A 277 -8.12 26.73 5.56
C PRO A 277 -7.28 27.93 6.01
N THR A 278 -7.38 28.31 7.28
CA THR A 278 -6.53 29.37 7.84
C THR A 278 -5.07 28.92 7.97
N ARG A 279 -4.85 27.62 8.16
CA ARG A 279 -3.52 27.00 8.21
C ARG A 279 -2.96 26.74 6.82
N THR A 280 -1.64 26.79 6.71
CA THR A 280 -0.89 26.63 5.45
C THR A 280 0.00 25.39 5.43
N ASP A 281 -0.06 24.56 6.49
CA ASP A 281 0.77 23.38 6.69
C ASP A 281 0.00 22.06 6.55
N TYR A 282 -1.14 22.10 5.86
CA TYR A 282 -1.95 20.91 5.60
C TYR A 282 -1.46 20.13 4.39
N GLY A 283 -1.30 18.82 4.59
CA GLY A 283 -1.38 17.82 3.53
C GLY A 283 -2.82 17.42 3.26
N ILE A 284 -3.01 16.38 2.44
CA ILE A 284 -4.34 15.89 2.04
C ILE A 284 -5.19 15.52 3.26
N GLY A 285 -4.63 14.80 4.24
CA GLY A 285 -5.36 14.43 5.45
C GLY A 285 -5.75 15.62 6.32
N GLY A 286 -4.94 16.69 6.32
CA GLY A 286 -5.29 17.96 6.98
C GLY A 286 -6.50 18.63 6.31
N CYS A 287 -6.51 18.70 4.98
CA CYS A 287 -7.67 19.21 4.23
C CYS A 287 -8.92 18.35 4.43
N TRP A 288 -8.78 17.03 4.49
CA TRP A 288 -9.88 16.13 4.84
C TRP A 288 -10.45 16.44 6.22
N ASN A 289 -9.59 16.64 7.23
CA ASN A 289 -10.04 17.04 8.56
C ASN A 289 -10.81 18.37 8.51
N GLU A 290 -10.32 19.39 7.78
CA GLU A 290 -11.06 20.65 7.62
C GLU A 290 -12.46 20.44 7.04
N GLY A 291 -12.58 19.60 6.01
CA GLY A 291 -13.89 19.27 5.42
C GLY A 291 -14.80 18.52 6.39
N VAL A 292 -14.25 17.53 7.10
CA VAL A 292 -14.99 16.66 8.02
C VAL A 292 -15.43 17.38 9.28
N TYR A 293 -14.59 18.23 9.86
CA TYR A 293 -14.90 19.01 11.08
C TYR A 293 -15.69 20.29 10.78
N SER A 294 -15.91 20.63 9.51
CA SER A 294 -16.80 21.73 9.14
C SER A 294 -18.22 21.50 9.66
N ALA A 295 -18.85 22.57 10.16
CA ALA A 295 -20.25 22.57 10.55
C ALA A 295 -21.21 22.31 9.37
N ARG A 296 -20.70 22.35 8.13
CA ARG A 296 -21.45 22.03 6.91
C ARG A 296 -21.37 20.55 6.52
N CYS A 297 -20.51 19.76 7.17
CA CYS A 297 -20.31 18.35 6.82
C CYS A 297 -21.54 17.51 7.17
N GLY A 298 -21.98 16.66 6.24
CA GLY A 298 -23.10 15.75 6.41
C GLY A 298 -22.78 14.52 7.25
N ARG A 299 -23.77 13.63 7.40
CA ARG A 299 -23.61 12.38 8.15
C ARG A 299 -22.57 11.45 7.51
N TYR A 300 -22.56 11.37 6.19
CA TYR A 300 -21.58 10.61 5.43
C TYR A 300 -20.65 11.53 4.66
N ALA A 301 -19.34 11.32 4.78
CA ALA A 301 -18.33 12.02 3.99
C ALA A 301 -17.82 11.09 2.89
N VAL A 302 -17.98 11.48 1.63
CA VAL A 302 -17.60 10.67 0.45
C VAL A 302 -16.45 11.37 -0.28
N GLN A 303 -15.43 10.61 -0.65
CA GLN A 303 -14.29 11.16 -1.38
C GLN A 303 -14.66 11.50 -2.83
N LEU A 304 -14.07 12.60 -3.31
CA LEU A 304 -13.69 12.75 -4.72
C LEU A 304 -12.34 13.48 -4.81
N ASP A 305 -11.38 12.93 -5.56
CA ASP A 305 -10.13 13.63 -5.82
C ASP A 305 -10.35 14.74 -6.88
N SER A 306 -9.65 15.86 -6.71
CA SER A 306 -9.84 17.10 -7.50
C SER A 306 -9.56 16.98 -9.00
N ASP A 307 -8.95 15.89 -9.42
CA ASP A 307 -8.66 15.53 -10.81
C ASP A 307 -9.47 14.33 -11.30
N ASP A 308 -10.41 13.79 -10.52
CA ASP A 308 -11.24 12.64 -10.86
C ASP A 308 -12.72 13.01 -11.01
N ILE A 309 -13.55 12.06 -11.47
CA ILE A 309 -15.01 12.25 -11.60
C ILE A 309 -15.78 11.00 -11.20
N TYR A 310 -17.04 11.17 -10.79
CA TYR A 310 -17.96 10.04 -10.60
C TYR A 310 -18.44 9.46 -11.94
N THR A 311 -18.65 8.14 -11.98
CA THR A 311 -18.93 7.43 -13.25
C THR A 311 -20.33 7.70 -13.79
N ASN A 312 -21.30 8.04 -12.93
CA ASN A 312 -22.67 8.35 -13.32
C ASN A 312 -23.41 9.12 -12.21
N GLU A 313 -24.65 9.52 -12.48
CA GLU A 313 -25.51 10.30 -11.58
C GLU A 313 -25.98 9.52 -10.32
N ARG A 314 -25.67 8.22 -10.18
CA ARG A 314 -26.08 7.39 -9.01
C ARG A 314 -24.94 7.00 -8.08
N THR A 315 -23.70 7.43 -8.34
CA THR A 315 -22.54 7.07 -7.50
C THR A 315 -22.79 7.44 -6.03
N LEU A 316 -23.22 8.67 -5.74
CA LEU A 316 -23.41 9.12 -4.36
C LEU A 316 -24.53 8.34 -3.67
N ALA A 317 -25.65 8.10 -4.35
CA ALA A 317 -26.76 7.28 -3.85
C ALA A 317 -26.27 5.87 -3.46
N LYS A 318 -25.53 5.21 -4.36
CA LYS A 318 -24.98 3.87 -4.15
C LYS A 318 -24.04 3.79 -2.94
N MET A 319 -23.16 4.78 -2.78
CA MET A 319 -22.25 4.83 -1.64
C MET A 319 -23.00 4.98 -0.32
N VAL A 320 -24.05 5.81 -0.28
CA VAL A 320 -24.88 6.02 0.92
C VAL A 320 -25.78 4.81 1.20
N GLU A 321 -26.39 4.20 0.19
CA GLU A 321 -27.18 2.97 0.33
C GLU A 321 -26.36 1.83 0.97
N ALA A 322 -25.07 1.73 0.64
CA ALA A 322 -24.18 0.74 1.27
C ALA A 322 -24.03 0.95 2.78
N PHE A 323 -23.99 2.20 3.26
CA PHE A 323 -23.99 2.52 4.69
C PHE A 323 -25.29 2.10 5.36
N GLU A 324 -26.44 2.45 4.79
CA GLU A 324 -27.75 2.18 5.39
C GLU A 324 -28.05 0.68 5.46
N ASN A 325 -27.65 -0.08 4.44
CA ASN A 325 -27.88 -1.52 4.37
C ASN A 325 -26.98 -2.32 5.31
N GLY A 326 -25.70 -1.95 5.43
CA GLY A 326 -24.71 -2.72 6.19
C GLY A 326 -24.33 -2.13 7.54
N LYS A 327 -24.73 -0.89 7.84
CA LYS A 327 -24.32 -0.11 9.03
C LYS A 327 -22.80 -0.12 9.22
N TYR A 328 -22.07 0.16 8.14
CA TYR A 328 -20.60 0.20 8.13
C TYR A 328 -20.06 1.51 8.69
N ALA A 329 -18.83 1.51 9.22
CA ALA A 329 -18.15 2.76 9.59
C ALA A 329 -17.45 3.41 8.40
N MET A 330 -17.14 2.60 7.38
CA MET A 330 -16.47 3.00 6.15
C MET A 330 -17.01 2.15 5.00
N VAL A 331 -17.19 2.76 3.84
CA VAL A 331 -17.52 2.08 2.58
C VAL A 331 -16.46 2.44 1.56
N ILE A 332 -16.00 1.47 0.79
CA ILE A 332 -15.01 1.69 -0.27
C ILE A 332 -15.55 1.15 -1.58
N GLY A 333 -15.50 1.98 -2.62
CA GLY A 333 -15.89 1.58 -3.96
C GLY A 333 -14.74 1.03 -4.79
N SER A 334 -15.09 0.72 -6.04
CA SER A 334 -14.17 0.40 -7.12
C SER A 334 -14.08 1.57 -8.10
N TYR A 335 -12.95 1.64 -8.80
CA TYR A 335 -12.72 2.67 -9.80
C TYR A 335 -12.18 2.09 -11.10
N THR A 336 -12.41 2.79 -12.21
CA THR A 336 -11.80 2.50 -13.51
C THR A 336 -10.74 3.55 -13.80
N THR A 337 -9.55 3.11 -14.23
CA THR A 337 -8.51 4.05 -14.68
C THR A 337 -8.85 4.51 -16.09
N VAL A 338 -8.85 5.82 -16.32
CA VAL A 338 -9.18 6.40 -17.63
C VAL A 338 -8.19 7.51 -18.00
N ASP A 339 -8.09 7.86 -19.27
CA ASP A 339 -7.39 9.07 -19.70
C ASP A 339 -8.23 10.33 -19.48
N PHE A 340 -7.75 11.48 -19.97
CA PHE A 340 -8.47 12.75 -19.82
C PHE A 340 -9.80 12.80 -20.59
N ASP A 341 -9.90 12.05 -21.68
CA ASP A 341 -11.10 11.94 -22.54
C ASP A 341 -12.04 10.81 -22.08
N LEU A 342 -11.78 10.23 -20.90
CA LEU A 342 -12.53 9.13 -20.28
C LEU A 342 -12.43 7.79 -21.02
N SER A 343 -11.42 7.62 -21.86
CA SER A 343 -11.11 6.31 -22.45
C SER A 343 -10.43 5.42 -21.41
N GLU A 344 -10.89 4.17 -21.30
CA GLU A 344 -10.34 3.23 -20.33
C GLU A 344 -8.86 2.92 -20.60
N LEU A 345 -8.06 2.96 -19.53
CA LEU A 345 -6.65 2.60 -19.54
C LEU A 345 -6.44 1.26 -18.81
N PRO A 346 -5.49 0.42 -19.25
CA PRO A 346 -5.11 -0.77 -18.51
C PRO A 346 -4.71 -0.44 -17.05
N PRO A 347 -5.04 -1.31 -16.08
CA PRO A 347 -5.69 -2.62 -16.23
C PRO A 347 -7.23 -2.56 -16.25
N GLY A 348 -7.83 -1.37 -16.36
CA GLY A 348 -9.28 -1.17 -16.36
C GLY A 348 -9.86 -0.99 -14.97
N LEU A 349 -10.85 -1.81 -14.61
CA LEU A 349 -11.52 -1.82 -13.31
C LEU A 349 -10.58 -2.32 -12.20
N ILE A 350 -10.43 -1.51 -11.16
CA ILE A 350 -9.77 -1.85 -9.89
C ILE A 350 -10.84 -2.06 -8.83
N ASP A 351 -11.16 -3.33 -8.53
CA ASP A 351 -12.28 -3.67 -7.64
C ASP A 351 -11.89 -4.21 -6.27
N HIS A 352 -10.60 -4.49 -6.06
CA HIS A 352 -10.07 -5.10 -4.84
C HIS A 352 -10.88 -6.32 -4.37
N LYS A 353 -11.20 -7.25 -5.29
CA LYS A 353 -11.87 -8.53 -4.99
C LYS A 353 -11.14 -9.41 -3.96
N GLU A 354 -9.88 -9.13 -3.67
CA GLU A 354 -9.13 -9.71 -2.56
C GLU A 354 -9.61 -9.24 -1.17
N TRP A 355 -10.41 -8.17 -1.09
CA TRP A 355 -11.09 -7.79 0.14
C TRP A 355 -12.32 -8.68 0.36
N THR A 356 -12.22 -9.59 1.32
CA THR A 356 -13.33 -10.44 1.78
C THR A 356 -13.77 -10.04 3.18
N ARG A 357 -15.00 -10.37 3.55
CA ARG A 357 -15.46 -10.21 4.94
C ARG A 357 -14.58 -10.97 5.93
N ASP A 358 -14.12 -12.16 5.54
CA ASP A 358 -13.41 -13.07 6.43
C ASP A 358 -11.96 -12.66 6.68
N ASN A 359 -11.28 -12.11 5.67
CA ASN A 359 -9.84 -11.86 5.75
C ASN A 359 -9.36 -10.51 5.19
N GLY A 360 -10.26 -9.69 4.62
CA GLY A 360 -9.91 -8.41 4.01
C GLY A 360 -9.11 -7.51 4.95
N ARG A 361 -9.49 -7.43 6.23
CA ARG A 361 -8.77 -6.63 7.25
C ARG A 361 -7.37 -7.12 7.59
N ASN A 362 -7.08 -8.39 7.35
CA ASN A 362 -5.74 -8.98 7.54
C ASN A 362 -4.92 -8.81 6.27
N ASN A 363 -5.52 -9.12 5.10
CA ASN A 363 -4.90 -8.91 3.79
C ASN A 363 -4.56 -7.44 3.52
N ALA A 364 -5.30 -6.51 4.12
CA ALA A 364 -5.03 -5.07 4.12
C ALA A 364 -3.58 -4.74 4.48
N LEU A 365 -2.97 -5.47 5.43
CA LEU A 365 -1.59 -5.25 5.87
C LEU A 365 -0.56 -5.73 4.83
N ARG A 366 -0.95 -6.59 3.89
CA ARG A 366 -0.10 -7.08 2.78
C ARG A 366 -0.12 -6.13 1.58
N ILE A 367 -1.30 -5.59 1.24
CA ILE A 367 -1.50 -4.76 0.03
C ILE A 367 -1.27 -3.26 0.30
N ASN A 368 -1.15 -2.47 -0.78
CA ASN A 368 -0.76 -1.05 -0.72
C ASN A 368 -1.91 -0.04 -0.84
N GLY A 369 -3.12 -0.50 -1.11
CA GLY A 369 -4.31 0.34 -1.23
C GLY A 369 -5.57 -0.48 -1.03
N LEU A 370 -6.69 0.18 -0.76
CA LEU A 370 -7.97 -0.47 -0.52
C LEU A 370 -9.04 -0.08 -1.55
N GLY A 371 -8.75 0.83 -2.48
CA GLY A 371 -9.69 1.32 -3.47
C GLY A 371 -10.18 2.74 -3.21
N ALA A 372 -10.98 3.23 -4.15
CA ALA A 372 -11.58 4.55 -4.18
C ALA A 372 -12.96 4.48 -4.87
N PRO A 373 -13.91 5.36 -4.53
CA PRO A 373 -13.82 6.38 -3.51
C PRO A 373 -13.95 5.75 -2.12
N ARG A 374 -13.31 6.35 -1.12
CA ARG A 374 -13.55 6.01 0.28
C ARG A 374 -14.65 6.92 0.82
N ALA A 375 -15.57 6.34 1.58
CA ALA A 375 -16.61 7.08 2.27
C ALA A 375 -16.64 6.67 3.74
N PHE A 376 -17.10 7.57 4.61
CA PHE A 376 -17.01 7.41 6.07
C PHE A 376 -18.29 7.87 6.76
N ASP A 377 -18.66 7.18 7.84
CA ASP A 377 -19.57 7.74 8.84
C ASP A 377 -18.82 8.84 9.61
N VAL A 378 -19.30 10.08 9.52
CA VAL A 378 -18.61 11.25 10.08
C VAL A 378 -18.56 11.22 11.60
N SER A 379 -19.55 10.62 12.27
CA SER A 379 -19.56 10.50 13.72
C SER A 379 -18.45 9.59 14.24
N ILE A 380 -18.04 8.61 13.44
CA ILE A 380 -16.88 7.75 13.72
C ILE A 380 -15.60 8.44 13.28
N LEU A 381 -15.60 9.03 12.09
CA LEU A 381 -14.40 9.67 11.55
C LEU A 381 -13.87 10.80 12.45
N ARG A 382 -14.76 11.62 13.02
CA ARG A 382 -14.37 12.69 13.97
C ARG A 382 -13.80 12.20 15.29
N GLN A 383 -14.01 10.93 15.66
CA GLN A 383 -13.37 10.34 16.85
C GLN A 383 -11.94 9.88 16.55
N ILE A 384 -11.63 9.62 15.27
CA ILE A 384 -10.35 9.07 14.84
C ILE A 384 -9.44 10.17 14.28
N GLY A 385 -9.96 10.99 13.37
CA GLY A 385 -9.22 11.97 12.58
C GLY A 385 -8.29 11.33 11.53
N LEU A 386 -7.94 12.11 10.50
CA LEU A 386 -6.94 11.71 9.52
C LEU A 386 -5.54 12.20 9.91
N PRO A 387 -4.47 11.42 9.69
CA PRO A 387 -3.12 11.93 9.79
C PRO A 387 -2.89 13.08 8.79
N ASN A 388 -2.27 14.18 9.23
CA ASN A 388 -1.94 15.30 8.35
C ASN A 388 -0.72 14.97 7.45
N VAL A 389 -0.94 14.15 6.43
CA VAL A 389 0.03 13.76 5.39
C VAL A 389 -0.65 13.83 4.02
N SER A 390 0.14 13.76 2.95
CA SER A 390 -0.37 13.70 1.57
C SER A 390 -0.17 12.32 0.92
N TYR A 391 0.13 11.30 1.73
CA TYR A 391 0.24 9.92 1.27
C TYR A 391 0.04 8.95 2.43
N GLY A 392 -0.94 8.05 2.31
CA GLY A 392 -1.20 6.98 3.27
C GLY A 392 -2.13 7.35 4.43
N GLU A 393 -2.67 8.57 4.45
CA GLU A 393 -3.69 9.02 5.40
C GLU A 393 -4.96 8.14 5.35
N ASP A 394 -5.38 7.78 4.15
CA ASP A 394 -6.50 6.89 3.85
C ASP A 394 -6.22 5.47 4.35
N TYR A 395 -5.01 4.98 4.13
CA TYR A 395 -4.57 3.63 4.47
C TYR A 395 -4.48 3.47 5.98
N ALA A 396 -3.94 4.47 6.68
CA ALA A 396 -3.94 4.54 8.14
C ALA A 396 -5.36 4.50 8.70
N LEU A 397 -6.28 5.28 8.11
CA LEU A 397 -7.66 5.34 8.54
C LEU A 397 -8.40 4.01 8.32
N ALA A 398 -8.23 3.39 7.14
CA ALA A 398 -8.87 2.12 6.82
C ALA A 398 -8.38 0.98 7.73
N LEU A 399 -7.09 0.92 8.04
CA LEU A 399 -6.55 -0.03 9.02
C LEU A 399 -7.12 0.23 10.42
N ARG A 400 -7.17 1.49 10.84
CA ARG A 400 -7.74 1.87 12.15
C ARG A 400 -9.22 1.51 12.26
N ILE A 401 -10.02 1.75 11.23
CA ILE A 401 -11.46 1.43 11.22
C ILE A 401 -11.65 -0.09 11.17
N SER A 402 -10.99 -0.80 10.26
CA SER A 402 -11.16 -2.25 10.07
C SER A 402 -10.74 -3.11 11.27
N ARG A 403 -9.93 -2.55 12.18
CA ARG A 403 -9.62 -3.17 13.48
C ARG A 403 -10.84 -3.36 14.38
N GLU A 404 -11.87 -2.52 14.22
CA GLU A 404 -13.05 -2.49 15.08
C GLU A 404 -14.35 -2.76 14.29
N TYR A 405 -14.51 -2.15 13.12
CA TYR A 405 -15.76 -2.16 12.36
C TYR A 405 -15.59 -2.87 11.02
N GLU A 406 -16.71 -3.40 10.50
CA GLU A 406 -16.76 -3.95 9.15
C GLU A 406 -16.69 -2.79 8.13
N ILE A 407 -15.95 -3.01 7.04
CA ILE A 407 -15.87 -2.08 5.91
C ILE A 407 -16.74 -2.61 4.78
N GLY A 408 -17.68 -1.79 4.33
CA GLY A 408 -18.53 -2.08 3.19
C GLY A 408 -17.79 -1.96 1.85
N ARG A 409 -18.21 -2.74 0.87
CA ARG A 409 -17.63 -2.74 -0.48
C ARG A 409 -18.69 -2.48 -1.54
N VAL A 410 -18.37 -1.62 -2.49
CA VAL A 410 -19.14 -1.44 -3.73
C VAL A 410 -18.23 -1.87 -4.89
N TYR A 411 -18.46 -3.06 -5.45
CA TYR A 411 -17.53 -3.66 -6.41
C TYR A 411 -17.67 -3.15 -7.85
N GLU A 412 -18.76 -2.45 -8.17
CA GLU A 412 -18.93 -1.78 -9.46
C GLU A 412 -18.15 -0.47 -9.55
N SER A 413 -17.77 -0.06 -10.76
CA SER A 413 -17.08 1.20 -10.98
C SER A 413 -17.99 2.39 -10.69
N VAL A 414 -17.69 3.09 -9.60
CA VAL A 414 -18.39 4.31 -9.19
C VAL A 414 -17.55 5.57 -9.39
N TYR A 415 -16.30 5.40 -9.81
CA TYR A 415 -15.26 6.43 -9.82
C TYR A 415 -14.32 6.27 -11.01
N PHE A 416 -14.06 7.35 -11.74
CA PHE A 416 -13.07 7.38 -12.81
C PHE A 416 -11.81 8.07 -12.31
N ALA A 417 -10.73 7.29 -12.19
CA ALA A 417 -9.41 7.78 -11.84
C ALA A 417 -8.71 8.26 -13.12
N ARG A 418 -8.70 9.58 -13.37
CA ARG A 418 -8.13 10.17 -14.59
C ARG A 418 -6.60 10.18 -14.53
N ARG A 419 -5.97 9.76 -15.62
CA ARG A 419 -4.51 9.80 -15.80
C ARG A 419 -4.14 10.77 -16.91
N TRP A 420 -3.38 11.80 -16.55
CA TRP A 420 -2.88 12.80 -17.50
C TRP A 420 -1.48 13.30 -17.11
N SER A 421 -0.83 14.06 -18.00
CA SER A 421 0.57 14.48 -17.87
C SER A 421 0.88 15.36 -16.65
N GLY A 422 -0.13 15.93 -16.00
CA GLY A 422 0.00 16.70 -14.76
C GLY A 422 -0.40 15.95 -13.49
N ASN A 423 -0.67 14.63 -13.57
CA ASN A 423 -0.93 13.83 -12.38
C ASN A 423 0.28 13.80 -11.45
N SER A 424 0.01 13.93 -10.14
CA SER A 424 1.01 13.83 -9.07
C SER A 424 1.72 12.48 -8.97
N ASP A 425 1.19 11.44 -9.62
CA ASP A 425 1.61 10.04 -9.41
C ASP A 425 2.50 9.48 -10.53
N SER A 426 2.81 10.26 -11.57
CA SER A 426 3.65 9.77 -12.67
C SER A 426 5.14 9.98 -12.37
N ALA A 427 5.87 8.87 -12.19
CA ALA A 427 7.32 8.82 -11.99
C ALA A 427 7.85 9.60 -10.78
N LEU A 428 7.34 9.30 -9.58
CA LEU A 428 7.86 9.86 -8.33
C LEU A 428 9.37 9.62 -8.20
N PRO A 429 10.16 10.63 -7.78
CA PRO A 429 11.57 10.43 -7.46
C PRO A 429 11.75 9.32 -6.41
N LEU A 430 12.78 8.49 -6.56
CA LEU A 430 13.08 7.39 -5.65
C LEU A 430 13.07 7.78 -4.16
N PRO A 431 13.67 8.92 -3.73
CA PRO A 431 13.58 9.34 -2.32
C PRO A 431 12.14 9.56 -1.83
N THR A 432 11.26 10.04 -2.70
CA THR A 432 9.83 10.23 -2.38
C THR A 432 9.12 8.87 -2.25
N MET A 433 9.36 7.94 -3.17
CA MET A 433 8.83 6.58 -3.09
C MET A 433 9.29 5.87 -1.81
N ASN A 434 10.59 5.93 -1.50
CA ASN A 434 11.14 5.35 -0.27
C ASN A 434 10.50 5.94 0.98
N ARG A 435 10.29 7.26 1.03
CA ARG A 435 9.60 7.91 2.15
C ARG A 435 8.16 7.41 2.31
N TYR A 436 7.45 7.25 1.19
CA TYR A 436 6.07 6.76 1.17
C TYR A 436 5.95 5.31 1.62
N ASP A 437 6.81 4.44 1.12
CA ASP A 437 6.86 3.03 1.50
C ASP A 437 7.27 2.86 2.97
N THR A 438 8.28 3.60 3.42
CA THR A 438 8.70 3.64 4.85
C THR A 438 7.53 4.03 5.75
N TYR A 439 6.77 5.07 5.36
CA TYR A 439 5.65 5.54 6.15
C TYR A 439 4.48 4.52 6.16
N LYS A 440 4.13 3.92 5.02
CA LYS A 440 3.08 2.87 4.99
C LYS A 440 3.47 1.63 5.80
N ASP A 441 4.72 1.19 5.72
CA ASP A 441 5.20 0.11 6.57
C ASP A 441 5.14 0.53 8.06
N ARG A 442 5.31 1.82 8.38
CA ARG A 442 5.23 2.33 9.75
C ARG A 442 3.81 2.30 10.28
N ILE A 443 2.85 2.68 9.44
CA ILE A 443 1.42 2.52 9.72
C ILE A 443 1.11 1.03 10.03
N ARG A 444 1.57 0.11 9.18
CA ARG A 444 1.41 -1.35 9.41
C ARG A 444 2.03 -1.79 10.73
N THR A 445 3.21 -1.28 11.07
CA THR A 445 3.90 -1.58 12.33
C THR A 445 3.04 -1.19 13.53
N TRP A 446 2.52 0.03 13.56
CA TRP A 446 1.66 0.49 14.65
C TRP A 446 0.35 -0.30 14.72
N GLU A 447 -0.22 -0.65 13.58
CA GLU A 447 -1.44 -1.44 13.53
C GLU A 447 -1.21 -2.88 14.03
N ILE A 448 -0.14 -3.54 13.61
CA ILE A 448 0.25 -4.87 14.12
C ILE A 448 0.41 -4.83 15.64
N GLN A 449 1.14 -3.84 16.17
CA GLN A 449 1.31 -3.68 17.62
C GLN A 449 -0.02 -3.44 18.35
N ALA A 450 -0.94 -2.69 17.74
CA ALA A 450 -2.26 -2.46 18.31
C ALA A 450 -3.11 -3.73 18.32
N ARG A 451 -3.06 -4.55 17.27
CA ARG A 451 -3.73 -5.85 17.19
C ARG A 451 -3.17 -6.84 18.21
N GLN A 452 -1.85 -6.93 18.34
CA GLN A 452 -1.20 -7.74 19.38
C GLN A 452 -1.67 -7.36 20.78
N ARG A 453 -1.72 -6.06 21.10
CA ARG A 453 -2.25 -5.59 22.39
C ARG A 453 -3.74 -5.88 22.59
N LYS A 454 -4.53 -5.87 21.50
CA LYS A 454 -5.95 -6.21 21.55
C LYS A 454 -6.15 -7.69 21.83
N ASN A 455 -5.40 -8.56 21.16
CA ASN A 455 -5.52 -10.02 21.26
C ASN A 455 -4.92 -10.59 22.55
N ALA A 456 -4.04 -9.84 23.22
CA ALA A 456 -3.47 -10.23 24.51
C ALA A 456 -4.36 -9.89 25.71
N ARG A 457 -5.48 -9.18 25.50
CA ARG A 457 -6.50 -8.87 26.51
C ARG A 457 -7.63 -9.89 26.43
#